data_AF-A0A960Q7M7-F1
#
_entry.id   AF-A0A960Q7M7-F1
#
_cell.length_a   1.000
_cell.length_b   1.000
_cell.length_c   1.000
_cell.angle_alpha   90.00
_cell.angle_beta   90.00
_cell.angle_gamma   90.00
#
_symmetry.space_group_name_H-M   'P 1'
#
loop_
_entity.id
_entity.type
_entity.pdbx_description
1 polymer ?
#
loop_
_entity_poly.entity_id
_entity_poly.type
_entity_poly.pdbx_seq_one_letter_code
_entity_poly.pdbx_strand_id
1 'polypeptide(L)'
;LAVRLDGRTIADVLELTVDAACDVFAGERRLVKRLQLLVDVGLGYLRLGQTTSTLSGGEAQRLKLASFLDRSKKEGPRLFLFDEPTTGLHLSDIDLLYQTLRRLVRRGDGVVVVEHSVDLVARADWIVDLGPGGGVHGGELLFSGPLERFLDEGQSPTADELRRHLAWTPAPPAPG
;
A
#
# COMPACT_ATOMS: atom_id res chain seq x y z
N LEU A 1 28.86 -0.44 -32.92
CA LEU A 1 27.62 0.36 -32.99
C LEU A 1 26.93 0.28 -31.63
N ALA A 2 27.01 1.34 -30.82
CA ALA A 2 26.18 1.45 -29.62
C ALA A 2 24.90 2.19 -30.02
N VAL A 3 23.74 1.51 -29.96
CA VAL A 3 22.44 2.16 -30.16
C VAL A 3 22.23 3.15 -29.02
N ARG A 4 21.81 4.37 -29.35
CA ARG A 4 21.56 5.45 -28.39
C ARG A 4 20.15 6.00 -28.57
N LEU A 5 19.49 6.31 -27.46
CA LEU A 5 18.21 7.00 -27.40
C LEU A 5 18.44 8.35 -26.73
N ASP A 6 18.23 9.44 -27.46
CA ASP A 6 18.49 10.82 -27.00
C ASP A 6 19.88 10.99 -26.33
N GLY A 7 20.88 10.36 -26.95
CA GLY A 7 22.28 10.40 -26.48
C GLY A 7 22.63 9.39 -25.38
N ARG A 8 21.65 8.72 -24.77
CA ARG A 8 21.81 7.70 -23.70
C ARG A 8 21.92 6.29 -24.25
N THR A 9 22.76 5.47 -23.63
CA THR A 9 22.78 4.00 -23.82
C THR A 9 21.74 3.32 -22.94
N ILE A 10 21.49 2.02 -23.16
CA ILE A 10 20.59 1.25 -22.28
C ILE A 10 21.10 1.18 -20.83
N ALA A 11 22.42 1.17 -20.63
CA ALA A 11 23.01 1.21 -19.30
C ALA A 11 22.70 2.54 -18.61
N ASP A 12 22.85 3.67 -19.32
CA ASP A 12 22.50 5.00 -18.79
C ASP A 12 21.01 5.12 -18.44
N VAL A 13 20.13 4.43 -19.18
CA VAL A 13 18.69 4.37 -18.90
C VAL A 13 18.42 3.55 -17.63
N LEU A 14 19.08 2.41 -17.45
CA LEU A 14 18.90 1.56 -16.28
C LEU A 14 19.40 2.22 -14.98
N GLU A 15 20.30 3.20 -15.08
CA GLU A 15 20.76 4.00 -13.94
C GLU A 15 19.80 5.14 -13.56
N LEU A 16 18.80 5.46 -14.40
CA LEU A 16 17.78 6.45 -14.05
C LEU A 16 16.92 5.95 -12.88
N THR A 17 16.57 6.87 -11.98
CA THR A 17 15.45 6.63 -11.05
C THR A 17 14.14 6.59 -11.84
N VAL A 18 13.11 5.97 -11.26
CA VAL A 18 11.77 5.96 -11.86
C VAL A 18 11.27 7.38 -12.13
N ASP A 19 11.46 8.31 -11.19
CA ASP A 19 11.08 9.73 -11.37
C ASP A 19 11.80 10.37 -12.55
N ALA A 20 13.14 10.22 -12.61
CA ALA A 20 13.92 10.77 -13.72
C ALA A 20 13.56 10.12 -15.06
N ALA A 21 13.19 8.84 -15.06
CA ALA A 21 12.73 8.15 -16.25
C ALA A 21 11.36 8.67 -16.73
N CYS A 22 10.45 9.04 -15.83
CA CYS A 22 9.19 9.70 -16.20
C CYS A 22 9.45 11.00 -16.98
N ASP A 23 10.40 11.82 -16.51
CA ASP A 23 10.77 13.08 -17.17
C ASP A 23 11.44 12.85 -18.53
N VAL A 24 12.43 11.96 -18.57
CA VAL A 24 13.16 11.63 -19.82
C VAL A 24 12.22 11.06 -20.87
N PHE A 25 11.26 10.23 -20.47
CA PHE A 25 10.33 9.57 -21.38
C PHE A 25 8.96 10.26 -21.46
N ALA A 26 8.84 11.55 -21.11
CA ALA A 26 7.57 12.27 -21.06
C ALA A 26 6.73 12.18 -22.36
N GLY A 27 7.38 12.04 -23.52
CA GLY A 27 6.71 11.83 -24.81
C GLY A 27 6.09 10.43 -24.99
N GLU A 28 6.58 9.42 -24.28
CA GLU A 28 6.20 8.02 -24.41
C GLU A 28 5.08 7.64 -23.42
N ARG A 29 3.86 8.10 -23.71
CA ARG A 29 2.69 7.98 -22.81
C ARG A 29 2.49 6.59 -22.20
N ARG A 30 2.71 5.52 -22.98
CA ARG A 30 2.53 4.14 -22.51
C ARG A 30 3.59 3.74 -21.47
N LEU A 31 4.83 4.18 -21.67
CA LEU A 31 5.93 3.94 -20.75
C LEU A 31 5.74 4.76 -19.46
N VAL A 32 5.48 6.06 -19.60
CA VAL A 32 5.21 6.96 -18.46
C VAL A 32 4.06 6.42 -17.61
N LYS A 33 2.97 5.94 -18.24
CA LYS A 33 1.86 5.35 -17.49
C LYS A 33 2.27 4.19 -16.60
N ARG A 34 3.22 3.35 -17.03
CA ARG A 34 3.74 2.23 -16.22
C ARG A 34 4.70 2.70 -15.14
N LEU A 35 5.59 3.62 -15.47
CA LEU A 35 6.52 4.22 -14.50
C LEU A 35 5.75 4.96 -13.40
N GLN A 36 4.68 5.66 -13.77
CA GLN A 36 3.82 6.37 -12.83
C GLN A 36 3.20 5.43 -11.78
N LEU A 37 2.94 4.15 -12.11
CA LEU A 37 2.45 3.19 -11.11
C LEU A 37 3.48 2.93 -10.01
N LEU A 38 4.77 2.93 -10.36
CA LEU A 38 5.87 2.78 -9.41
C LEU A 38 6.01 4.05 -8.56
N VAL A 39 5.92 5.23 -9.17
CA VAL A 39 5.88 6.52 -8.44
C VAL A 39 4.70 6.56 -7.48
N ASP A 40 3.52 6.13 -7.94
CA ASP A 40 2.28 6.13 -7.16
C ASP A 40 2.38 5.24 -5.92
N VAL A 41 3.15 4.14 -5.97
CA VAL A 41 3.39 3.31 -4.77
C VAL A 41 4.59 3.77 -3.95
N GLY A 42 5.18 4.93 -4.25
CA GLY A 42 6.29 5.51 -3.51
C GLY A 42 7.65 4.91 -3.86
N LEU A 43 7.84 4.39 -5.08
CA LEU A 43 9.10 3.81 -5.57
C LEU A 43 9.80 4.69 -6.61
N GLY A 44 9.48 5.99 -6.65
CA GLY A 44 10.05 6.97 -7.58
C GLY A 44 11.59 7.06 -7.52
N TYR A 45 12.16 6.83 -6.34
CA TYR A 45 13.60 6.89 -6.08
C TYR A 45 14.39 5.65 -6.53
N LEU A 46 13.73 4.51 -6.79
CA LEU A 46 14.42 3.30 -7.21
C LEU A 46 14.98 3.46 -8.62
N ARG A 47 16.15 2.86 -8.87
CA ARG A 47 16.71 2.81 -10.23
C ARG A 47 16.03 1.73 -11.05
N LEU A 48 15.82 1.97 -12.35
CA LEU A 48 15.17 1.00 -13.24
C LEU A 48 15.93 -0.34 -13.32
N GLY A 49 17.25 -0.31 -13.24
CA GLY A 49 18.13 -1.48 -13.24
C GLY A 49 18.43 -2.07 -11.87
N GLN A 50 17.80 -1.56 -10.79
CA GLN A 50 18.08 -2.06 -9.44
C GLN A 50 17.66 -3.53 -9.30
N THR A 51 18.59 -4.37 -8.86
CA THR A 51 18.35 -5.79 -8.68
C THR A 51 17.28 -6.02 -7.60
N THR A 52 16.29 -6.86 -7.88
CA THR A 52 15.19 -7.14 -6.93
C THR A 52 15.66 -7.73 -5.60
N SER A 53 16.81 -8.41 -5.58
CA SER A 53 17.41 -8.96 -4.36
C SER A 53 17.98 -7.91 -3.40
N THR A 54 18.12 -6.65 -3.84
CA THR A 54 18.60 -5.55 -2.99
C THR A 54 17.47 -4.70 -2.44
N LEU A 55 16.22 -5.01 -2.79
CA LEU A 55 15.04 -4.30 -2.28
C LEU A 55 14.76 -4.68 -0.83
N SER A 56 14.33 -3.70 -0.04
CA SER A 56 13.73 -3.97 1.26
C SER A 56 12.43 -4.76 1.13
N GLY A 57 11.97 -5.40 2.21
CA GLY A 57 10.69 -6.10 2.21
C GLY A 57 9.53 -5.20 1.77
N GLY A 58 9.49 -3.96 2.27
CA GLY A 58 8.48 -2.97 1.89
C GLY A 58 8.59 -2.50 0.45
N GLU A 59 9.80 -2.38 -0.10
CA GLU A 59 10.00 -2.06 -1.52
C GLU A 59 9.51 -3.19 -2.42
N ALA A 60 9.88 -4.45 -2.10
CA ALA A 60 9.45 -5.62 -2.86
C ALA A 60 7.92 -5.76 -2.85
N GLN A 61 7.28 -5.50 -1.71
CA GLN A 61 5.84 -5.52 -1.58
C GLN A 61 5.16 -4.42 -2.38
N ARG A 62 5.64 -3.17 -2.30
CA ARG A 62 5.14 -2.06 -3.11
C ARG A 62 5.32 -2.32 -4.61
N LEU A 63 6.43 -2.93 -5.01
CA LEU A 63 6.66 -3.34 -6.40
C LEU A 63 5.63 -4.37 -6.86
N LYS A 64 5.33 -5.37 -6.02
CA LYS A 64 4.25 -6.34 -6.26
C LYS A 64 2.89 -5.65 -6.36
N LEU A 65 2.57 -4.70 -5.48
CA LEU A 65 1.34 -3.91 -5.55
C LEU A 65 1.22 -3.11 -6.86
N ALA A 66 2.29 -2.45 -7.29
CA ALA A 66 2.31 -1.71 -8.55
C ALA A 66 2.00 -2.61 -9.77
N SER A 67 2.46 -3.86 -9.74
CA SER A 67 2.14 -4.84 -10.79
C SER A 67 0.65 -5.12 -10.93
N PHE A 68 -0.11 -5.07 -9.83
CA PHE A 68 -1.56 -5.22 -9.85
C PHE A 68 -2.30 -3.93 -10.27
N LEU A 69 -1.62 -2.79 -10.22
CA LEU A 69 -2.19 -1.51 -10.66
C LEU A 69 -2.19 -1.35 -12.19
N ASP A 70 -1.36 -2.12 -12.92
CA ASP A 70 -1.27 -2.08 -14.38
C ASP A 70 -2.53 -2.69 -15.01
N ARG A 71 -3.49 -1.82 -15.36
CA ARG A 71 -4.70 -2.22 -16.10
C ARG A 71 -4.37 -2.30 -17.59
N SER A 72 -4.11 -3.51 -18.06
CA SER A 72 -4.07 -3.80 -19.49
C SER A 72 -5.44 -4.21 -20.06
N LYS A 73 -6.47 -4.48 -19.23
CA LYS A 73 -7.81 -4.89 -19.69
C LYS A 73 -8.95 -4.27 -18.90
N LYS A 74 -10.11 -4.15 -19.57
CA LYS A 74 -11.43 -3.76 -19.04
C LYS A 74 -11.96 -4.83 -18.07
N GLU A 75 -11.28 -5.04 -16.97
CA GLU A 75 -11.74 -5.90 -15.89
C GLU A 75 -12.54 -5.03 -14.92
N GLY A 76 -13.68 -5.55 -14.43
CA GLY A 76 -14.53 -4.87 -13.47
C GLY A 76 -13.86 -4.68 -12.11
N PRO A 77 -14.62 -4.32 -11.06
CA PRO A 77 -14.09 -4.23 -9.70
C PRO A 77 -13.38 -5.52 -9.29
N ARG A 78 -12.20 -5.41 -8.69
CA ARG A 78 -11.45 -6.55 -8.12
C ARG A 78 -11.49 -6.49 -6.61
N LEU A 79 -11.36 -7.64 -5.96
CA LEU A 79 -11.16 -7.75 -4.51
C LEU A 79 -9.71 -8.17 -4.23
N PHE A 80 -8.99 -7.35 -3.48
CA PHE A 80 -7.64 -7.65 -2.99
C PHE A 80 -7.69 -8.16 -1.56
N LEU A 81 -6.99 -9.26 -1.29
CA LEU A 81 -6.82 -9.81 0.05
C LEU A 81 -5.33 -9.76 0.40
N PHE A 82 -5.02 -9.15 1.54
CA PHE A 82 -3.66 -9.08 2.07
C PHE A 82 -3.63 -9.73 3.46
N ASP A 83 -2.60 -10.56 3.66
CA ASP A 83 -2.34 -11.23 4.92
C ASP A 83 -1.09 -10.63 5.55
N GLU A 84 -1.27 -9.94 6.68
CA GLU A 84 -0.25 -9.20 7.43
C GLU A 84 0.74 -8.39 6.57
N PRO A 85 0.25 -7.48 5.71
CA PRO A 85 1.10 -6.73 4.80
C PRO A 85 2.09 -5.79 5.50
N THR A 86 1.97 -5.53 6.80
CA THR A 86 2.94 -4.69 7.54
C THR A 86 4.07 -5.49 8.18
N THR A 87 4.06 -6.83 8.11
CA THR A 87 5.08 -7.67 8.75
C THR A 87 6.47 -7.36 8.19
N GLY A 88 7.36 -6.93 9.09
CA GLY A 88 8.74 -6.54 8.77
C GLY A 88 8.89 -5.14 8.16
N LEU A 89 7.82 -4.33 8.12
CA LEU A 89 7.89 -2.94 7.67
C LEU A 89 8.25 -1.98 8.80
N HIS A 90 9.01 -0.95 8.47
CA HIS A 90 9.22 0.19 9.36
C HIS A 90 7.95 1.06 9.41
N LEU A 91 7.71 1.79 10.50
CA LEU A 91 6.52 2.64 10.66
C LEU A 91 6.30 3.62 9.49
N SER A 92 7.38 4.22 8.98
CA SER A 92 7.34 5.12 7.82
C SER A 92 6.88 4.44 6.52
N ASP A 93 7.08 3.12 6.39
CA ASP A 93 6.64 2.36 5.22
C ASP A 93 5.16 1.95 5.32
N ILE A 94 4.59 1.90 6.53
CA ILE A 94 3.16 1.61 6.75
C ILE A 94 2.30 2.71 6.12
N ASP A 95 2.69 3.97 6.25
CA ASP A 95 1.98 5.08 5.59
C ASP A 95 2.01 4.95 4.07
N LEU A 96 3.17 4.57 3.50
CA LEU A 96 3.31 4.37 2.05
C LEU A 96 2.46 3.17 1.56
N LEU A 97 2.42 2.09 2.33
CA LEU A 97 1.54 0.95 2.08
C LEU A 97 0.07 1.38 2.14
N TYR A 98 -0.35 2.07 3.20
CA TYR A 98 -1.71 2.59 3.35
C TYR A 98 -2.12 3.44 2.14
N GLN A 99 -1.28 4.39 1.74
CA GLN A 99 -1.55 5.24 0.57
C GLN A 99 -1.68 4.43 -0.71
N THR A 100 -0.93 3.33 -0.85
CA THR A 100 -1.06 2.39 -1.97
C THR A 100 -2.39 1.65 -1.94
N LEU A 101 -2.80 1.13 -0.78
CA LEU A 101 -4.10 0.45 -0.59
C LEU A 101 -5.27 1.40 -0.87
N ARG A 102 -5.20 2.65 -0.37
CA ARG A 102 -6.22 3.68 -0.66
C ARG A 102 -6.34 4.02 -2.14
N ARG A 103 -5.26 3.92 -2.91
CA ARG A 103 -5.34 4.09 -4.38
C ARG A 103 -6.11 2.95 -5.04
N LEU A 104 -6.00 1.71 -4.56
CA LEU A 104 -6.83 0.60 -5.04
C LEU A 104 -8.31 0.89 -4.78
N VAL A 105 -8.65 1.29 -3.55
CA VAL A 105 -10.02 1.63 -3.15
C VAL A 105 -10.60 2.77 -4.02
N ARG A 106 -9.85 3.87 -4.19
CA ARG A 106 -10.28 5.01 -5.03
C ARG A 106 -10.51 4.65 -6.50
N ARG A 107 -9.95 3.54 -6.99
CA ARG A 107 -10.15 3.03 -8.36
C ARG A 107 -11.36 2.11 -8.49
N GLY A 108 -12.13 1.93 -7.40
CA GLY A 108 -13.30 1.07 -7.34
C GLY A 108 -12.98 -0.40 -7.06
N ASP A 109 -11.75 -0.73 -6.66
CA ASP A 109 -11.39 -2.07 -6.20
C ASP A 109 -11.74 -2.20 -4.68
N GLY A 110 -12.13 -3.39 -4.23
CA GLY A 110 -12.25 -3.72 -2.80
C GLY A 110 -10.92 -4.16 -2.23
N VAL A 111 -10.64 -3.83 -0.96
CA VAL A 111 -9.42 -4.23 -0.26
C VAL A 111 -9.80 -4.78 1.11
N VAL A 112 -9.35 -6.00 1.40
CA VAL A 112 -9.45 -6.66 2.70
C VAL A 112 -8.05 -6.96 3.19
N VAL A 113 -7.79 -6.62 4.43
CA VAL A 113 -6.48 -6.76 5.07
C VAL A 113 -6.67 -7.48 6.39
N VAL A 114 -5.89 -8.54 6.62
CA VAL A 114 -5.69 -9.15 7.94
C VAL A 114 -4.47 -8.48 8.56
N GLU A 115 -4.63 -7.90 9.75
CA GLU A 115 -3.59 -7.10 10.38
C GLU A 115 -3.64 -7.10 11.90
N HIS A 116 -2.48 -6.82 12.47
CA HIS A 116 -2.27 -6.54 13.89
C HIS A 116 -1.65 -5.16 14.12
N SER A 117 -1.20 -4.48 13.05
CA SER A 117 -0.71 -3.09 13.13
C SER A 117 -1.85 -2.13 13.48
N VAL A 118 -1.82 -1.58 14.68
CA VAL A 118 -2.78 -0.56 15.15
C VAL A 118 -2.75 0.69 14.27
N ASP A 119 -1.59 1.05 13.73
CA ASP A 119 -1.45 2.15 12.78
C ASP A 119 -2.30 1.91 11.53
N LEU A 120 -2.19 0.74 10.91
CA LEU A 120 -2.93 0.46 9.69
C LEU A 120 -4.43 0.26 9.98
N VAL A 121 -4.78 -0.44 11.06
CA VAL A 121 -6.17 -0.70 11.46
C VAL A 121 -6.90 0.60 11.81
N ALA A 122 -6.24 1.55 12.47
CA ALA A 122 -6.81 2.86 12.80
C ALA A 122 -7.15 3.74 11.57
N ARG A 123 -6.77 3.31 10.37
CA ARG A 123 -7.03 4.02 9.11
C ARG A 123 -8.06 3.29 8.22
N ALA A 124 -8.67 2.20 8.70
CA ALA A 124 -9.64 1.42 7.95
C ALA A 124 -11.04 2.08 7.94
N ASP A 125 -11.78 1.94 6.84
CA ASP A 125 -13.18 2.43 6.77
C ASP A 125 -14.16 1.45 7.46
N TRP A 126 -13.78 0.17 7.59
CA TRP A 126 -14.60 -0.90 8.14
C TRP A 126 -13.74 -1.91 8.90
N ILE A 127 -14.20 -2.32 10.08
CA ILE A 127 -13.55 -3.32 10.93
C ILE A 127 -14.38 -4.58 10.96
N VAL A 128 -13.72 -5.73 10.83
CA VAL A 128 -14.26 -7.05 11.13
C VAL A 128 -13.36 -7.63 12.22
N ASP A 129 -13.90 -7.77 13.42
CA ASP A 129 -13.16 -8.21 14.60
C ASP A 129 -13.61 -9.61 15.01
N LEU A 130 -12.63 -10.50 15.21
CA LEU A 130 -12.83 -11.91 15.48
C LEU A 130 -12.21 -12.28 16.84
N GLY A 131 -12.85 -13.20 17.56
CA GLY A 131 -12.34 -13.69 18.83
C GLY A 131 -13.34 -14.64 19.51
N PRO A 132 -13.50 -14.60 20.85
CA PRO A 132 -12.80 -13.76 21.82
C PRO A 132 -11.35 -14.20 22.14
N GLY A 133 -10.98 -15.43 21.79
CA GLY A 133 -9.62 -15.96 21.91
C GLY A 133 -9.11 -16.56 20.60
N GLY A 134 -7.95 -17.21 20.67
CA GLY A 134 -7.41 -17.98 19.55
C GLY A 134 -7.84 -19.45 19.56
N GLY A 135 -7.73 -20.11 18.41
CA GLY A 135 -7.97 -21.55 18.28
C GLY A 135 -9.40 -21.94 18.65
N VAL A 136 -9.54 -22.94 19.54
CA VAL A 136 -10.86 -23.45 19.99
C VAL A 136 -11.67 -22.44 20.80
N HIS A 137 -11.04 -21.36 21.27
CA HIS A 137 -11.67 -20.29 22.03
C HIS A 137 -12.02 -19.07 21.16
N GLY A 138 -11.92 -19.22 19.84
CA GLY A 138 -12.18 -18.16 18.87
C GLY A 138 -13.16 -18.58 17.77
N GLY A 139 -13.14 -17.81 16.68
CA GLY A 139 -13.96 -18.06 15.49
C GLY A 139 -15.33 -17.38 15.53
N GLU A 140 -15.59 -16.54 16.52
CA GLU A 140 -16.80 -15.74 16.61
C GLU A 140 -16.58 -14.35 16.03
N LEU A 141 -17.61 -13.82 15.36
CA LEU A 141 -17.66 -12.44 14.91
C LEU A 141 -18.06 -11.55 16.09
N LEU A 142 -17.09 -10.84 16.66
CA LEU A 142 -17.33 -9.94 17.78
C LEU A 142 -17.92 -8.60 17.31
N PHE A 143 -17.46 -8.11 16.16
CA PHE A 143 -17.92 -6.86 15.57
C PHE A 143 -17.77 -6.83 14.05
N SER A 144 -18.69 -6.15 13.38
CA SER A 144 -18.56 -5.76 11.97
C SER A 144 -19.23 -4.42 11.73
N GLY A 145 -18.46 -3.42 11.31
CA GLY A 145 -18.99 -2.08 11.09
C GLY A 145 -17.90 -1.02 10.86
N PRO A 146 -18.31 0.25 10.69
CA PRO A 146 -17.39 1.38 10.58
C PRO A 146 -16.46 1.49 11.81
N LEU A 147 -15.25 2.00 11.58
CA LEU A 147 -14.24 2.17 12.64
C LEU A 147 -14.76 3.03 13.79
N GLU A 148 -15.49 4.11 13.51
CA GLU A 148 -16.02 5.01 14.54
C GLU A 148 -16.94 4.25 15.49
N ARG A 149 -17.84 3.43 14.94
CA ARG A 149 -18.74 2.58 15.74
C ARG A 149 -17.95 1.51 16.50
N PHE A 150 -16.88 0.98 15.92
CA PHE A 150 -16.02 0.03 16.61
C PHE A 150 -15.34 0.66 17.83
N LEU A 151 -14.88 1.90 17.71
CA LEU A 151 -14.28 2.64 18.82
C LEU A 151 -15.28 2.94 19.93
N ASP A 152 -16.57 3.14 19.61
CA ASP A 152 -17.61 3.40 20.61
C ASP A 152 -18.13 2.12 21.27
N GLU A 153 -18.45 1.09 20.48
CA GLU A 153 -19.19 -0.09 20.93
C GLU A 153 -18.33 -1.34 21.08
N GLY A 154 -17.13 -1.38 20.47
CA GLY A 154 -16.29 -2.58 20.40
C GLY A 154 -15.85 -3.07 21.78
N GLN A 155 -16.08 -4.36 22.05
CA GLN A 155 -15.73 -5.02 23.31
C GLN A 155 -14.73 -6.14 23.05
N SER A 156 -13.49 -5.76 22.72
CA SER A 156 -12.43 -6.72 22.41
C SER A 156 -11.04 -6.12 22.67
N PRO A 157 -9.98 -6.96 22.77
CA PRO A 157 -8.61 -6.47 22.88
C PRO A 157 -8.20 -5.51 21.75
N THR A 158 -8.70 -5.76 20.53
CA THR A 158 -8.48 -4.89 19.36
C THR A 158 -9.05 -3.49 19.60
N ALA A 159 -10.29 -3.39 20.08
CA ALA A 159 -10.92 -2.10 20.38
C ALA A 159 -10.17 -1.33 21.47
N ASP A 160 -9.76 -2.03 22.54
CA ASP A 160 -9.04 -1.41 23.66
C ASP A 160 -7.66 -0.90 23.26
N GLU A 161 -6.93 -1.62 22.41
CA GLU A 161 -5.65 -1.18 21.89
C GLU A 161 -5.80 0.01 20.93
N LEU A 162 -6.78 -0.01 20.02
CA LEU A 162 -7.03 1.11 19.11
C LEU A 162 -7.38 2.40 19.85
N ARG A 163 -8.24 2.32 20.89
CA ARG A 163 -8.56 3.47 21.74
C ARG A 163 -7.32 4.05 22.41
N ARG A 164 -6.45 3.18 22.94
CA ARG A 164 -5.18 3.61 23.56
C ARG A 164 -4.24 4.27 22.56
N HIS A 165 -4.08 3.68 21.38
CA HIS A 165 -3.24 4.22 20.30
C HIS A 165 -3.71 5.60 19.83
N LEU A 166 -5.02 5.77 19.62
CA LEU A 166 -5.62 7.03 19.18
C LEU A 166 -5.64 8.12 20.27
N ALA A 167 -5.66 7.74 21.55
CA ALA A 167 -5.54 8.71 22.65
C ALA A 167 -4.13 9.33 22.75
N TRP A 168 -3.11 8.63 22.26
CA TRP A 168 -1.71 9.09 22.31
C TRP A 168 -1.28 9.85 21.05
N THR A 169 -1.93 9.59 19.92
CA THR A 169 -1.66 10.26 18.64
C THR A 169 -2.67 11.40 18.43
N PRO A 170 -2.32 12.69 18.58
CA PRO A 170 -3.27 13.77 18.35
C PRO A 170 -3.78 13.72 16.91
N ALA A 171 -5.09 13.93 16.72
CA ALA A 171 -5.72 13.93 15.41
C ALA A 171 -4.99 14.88 14.45
N PRO A 172 -4.78 14.50 13.17
CA PRO A 172 -4.23 15.43 12.18
C PRO A 172 -5.15 16.66 12.08
N PRO A 173 -4.59 17.87 11.89
CA PRO A 173 -5.40 19.07 11.77
C PRO A 173 -6.38 18.93 10.60
N ALA A 174 -7.63 19.37 10.81
CA ALA A 174 -8.65 19.37 9.78
C ALA A 174 -8.15 20.13 8.52
N PRO A 175 -8.46 19.65 7.30
CA PRO A 175 -8.13 20.39 6.09
C PRO A 175 -8.90 21.71 6.10
N GLY A 176 -8.17 22.83 6.00
CA GLY A 176 -8.72 24.18 5.85
C GLY A 176 -9.15 24.49 4.42
#